data_AF-A0A199W929-F1
#
_entry.id   AF-A0A199W929-F1
#
_cell.length_a   1.000
_cell.length_b   1.000
_cell.length_c   1.000
_cell.angle_alpha   90.00
_cell.angle_beta   90.00
_cell.angle_gamma   90.00
#
_symmetry.space_group_name_H-M   'P 1'
#
loop_
_entity.id
_entity.type
_entity.pdbx_description
1 polymer ?
#
loop_
_entity_poly.entity_id
_entity_poly.type
_entity_poly.pdbx_seq_one_letter_code
_entity_poly.pdbx_strand_id
1 'polypeptide(L)'
;ICVSSVDPLAFAPAVEAGAQMVRILNLQANWIEIGNYDSFYELGIQFSPEQILKLTQETRRILPFLTLSVTIPHTLTLPDQVKLAELLEEEGADIIQTEGGKCSTPTKPGVLGLIEKATPTLAAAYSISRAVTVPVMCSSGLSAVTAPMALTAGAAGV
;
A
#
# COMPACT_ATOMS: atom_id res chain seq x y z
N ILE A 1 -14.61 -3.90 1.73
CA ILE A 1 -14.41 -2.51 2.22
C ILE A 1 -13.04 -2.49 2.90
N CYS A 2 -12.12 -1.64 2.44
CA CYS A 2 -10.80 -1.45 3.05
C CYS A 2 -10.90 -0.34 4.11
N VAL A 3 -10.22 -0.50 5.25
CA VAL A 3 -10.03 0.56 6.25
C VAL A 3 -8.56 0.93 6.25
N SER A 4 -8.26 2.20 5.97
CA SER A 4 -6.89 2.74 6.01
C SER A 4 -6.71 3.62 7.24
N SER A 5 -5.58 3.45 7.93
CA SER A 5 -5.15 4.29 9.06
C SER A 5 -3.63 4.22 9.22
N VAL A 6 -3.06 5.25 9.83
CA VAL A 6 -1.67 5.27 10.33
C VAL A 6 -1.60 5.22 11.86
N ASP A 7 -2.76 5.13 12.52
CA ASP A 7 -2.91 4.89 13.96
C ASP A 7 -3.48 3.47 14.18
N PRO A 8 -2.70 2.55 14.81
CA PRO A 8 -3.14 1.18 15.06
C PRO A 8 -4.40 1.10 15.94
N LEU A 9 -4.55 2.04 16.89
CA LEU A 9 -5.70 2.05 17.80
C LEU A 9 -6.98 2.55 17.12
N ALA A 10 -6.86 3.30 16.02
CA ALA A 10 -8.01 3.72 15.23
C ALA A 10 -8.60 2.56 14.40
N PHE A 11 -7.85 1.48 14.16
CA PHE A 11 -8.39 0.32 13.44
C PHE A 11 -9.47 -0.41 14.23
N ALA A 12 -9.29 -0.66 15.52
CA ALA A 12 -10.27 -1.41 16.31
C ALA A 12 -11.70 -0.81 16.25
N PRO A 13 -11.93 0.48 16.52
CA PRO A 13 -13.25 1.09 16.40
C PRO A 13 -13.71 1.24 14.94
N ALA A 14 -12.81 1.45 13.98
CA ALA A 14 -13.18 1.53 12.56
C ALA A 14 -13.57 0.17 11.97
N VAL A 15 -12.90 -0.89 12.40
CA VAL A 15 -13.24 -2.29 12.10
C VAL A 15 -14.51 -2.68 12.82
N GLU A 16 -14.76 -2.23 14.05
CA GLU A 16 -16.01 -2.50 14.79
C GLU A 16 -17.21 -1.74 14.21
N ALA A 17 -17.03 -0.46 13.84
CA ALA A 17 -18.06 0.34 13.15
C ALA A 17 -18.29 -0.16 11.72
N GLY A 18 -17.21 -0.54 11.03
CA GLY A 18 -17.26 -1.30 9.79
C GLY A 18 -18.06 -2.57 9.98
N ALA A 19 -17.69 -3.40 10.96
CA ALA A 19 -18.33 -4.66 11.34
C ALA A 19 -19.81 -4.48 11.71
N GLN A 20 -20.22 -3.36 12.33
CA GLN A 20 -21.63 -3.03 12.60
C GLN A 20 -22.41 -2.74 11.31
N MET A 21 -21.86 -1.93 10.39
CA MET A 21 -22.49 -1.65 9.09
C MET A 21 -22.51 -2.90 8.19
N VAL A 22 -21.49 -3.74 8.34
CA VAL A 22 -21.23 -5.02 7.68
C VAL A 22 -22.13 -6.14 8.23
N ARG A 23 -22.55 -6.09 9.51
CA ARG A 23 -23.53 -7.02 10.14
C ARG A 23 -24.95 -6.82 9.63
N ILE A 24 -25.31 -5.60 9.22
CA ILE A 24 -26.62 -5.28 8.61
C ILE A 24 -26.68 -5.79 7.15
N LEU A 25 -25.53 -6.05 6.52
CA LEU A 25 -25.40 -6.43 5.10
C LEU A 25 -24.73 -7.80 4.83
N ASN A 26 -24.41 -8.61 5.85
CA ASN A 26 -23.67 -9.88 5.71
C ASN A 26 -22.32 -9.77 4.95
N LEU A 27 -21.62 -8.65 5.11
CA LEU A 27 -20.26 -8.51 4.58
C LEU A 27 -19.24 -8.95 5.64
N GLN A 28 -17.95 -8.99 5.31
CA GLN A 28 -16.85 -8.91 6.28
C GLN A 28 -15.95 -7.73 5.85
N ALA A 29 -15.34 -7.02 6.79
CA ALA A 29 -14.18 -6.18 6.46
C ALA A 29 -13.01 -7.16 6.26
N ASN A 30 -12.59 -7.36 5.01
CA ASN A 30 -11.70 -8.48 4.67
C ASN A 30 -10.21 -8.17 4.88
N TRP A 31 -9.83 -6.90 5.01
CA TRP A 31 -8.45 -6.48 5.27
C TRP A 31 -8.35 -5.03 5.78
N ILE A 32 -7.20 -4.69 6.33
CA ILE A 32 -6.82 -3.34 6.77
C ILE A 32 -5.56 -2.88 6.04
N GLU A 33 -5.37 -1.57 5.93
CA GLU A 33 -4.23 -0.97 5.24
C GLU A 33 -3.52 0.06 6.14
N ILE A 34 -2.22 -0.14 6.34
CA ILE A 34 -1.32 0.93 6.82
C ILE A 34 -0.80 1.65 5.58
N GLY A 35 -1.26 2.86 5.34
CA GLY A 35 -0.97 3.54 4.07
C GLY A 35 -1.68 4.87 3.88
N ASN A 36 -1.94 5.20 2.62
CA ASN A 36 -2.50 6.49 2.19
C ASN A 36 -1.72 7.70 2.77
N TYR A 37 -0.39 7.67 2.61
CA TYR A 37 0.49 8.68 3.19
C TYR A 37 0.38 10.06 2.52
N ASP A 38 -0.12 10.12 1.29
CA ASP A 38 -0.30 11.37 0.54
C ASP A 38 -0.97 12.50 1.35
N SER A 39 -2.07 12.21 2.06
CA SER A 39 -2.79 13.21 2.87
C SER A 39 -1.97 13.74 4.04
N PHE A 40 -0.97 12.97 4.49
CA PHE A 40 -0.02 13.37 5.52
C PHE A 40 1.17 14.13 4.93
N TYR A 41 1.61 13.77 3.72
CA TYR A 41 2.67 14.49 3.00
C TYR A 41 2.27 15.94 2.71
N GLU A 42 0.99 16.20 2.39
CA GLU A 42 0.45 17.56 2.22
C GLU A 42 0.55 18.40 3.52
N LEU A 43 0.60 17.75 4.67
CA LEU A 43 0.79 18.38 5.98
C LEU A 43 2.27 18.44 6.41
N GLY A 44 3.19 18.03 5.54
CA GLY A 44 4.63 17.96 5.83
C GLY A 44 5.04 16.80 6.73
N ILE A 45 4.14 15.85 6.98
CA ILE A 45 4.40 14.66 7.80
C ILE A 45 4.96 13.57 6.88
N GLN A 46 6.15 13.06 7.20
CA GLN A 46 6.74 11.91 6.51
C GLN A 46 6.80 10.70 7.45
N PHE A 47 6.80 9.51 6.86
CA PHE A 47 6.91 8.25 7.59
C PHE A 47 8.26 7.61 7.28
N SER A 48 9.06 7.39 8.31
CA SER A 48 10.32 6.65 8.19
C SER A 48 10.06 5.14 8.11
N PRO A 49 10.99 4.36 7.52
CA PRO A 49 10.91 2.90 7.52
C PRO A 49 10.66 2.30 8.91
N GLU A 50 11.35 2.82 9.93
CA GLU A 50 11.24 2.36 11.32
C GLU A 50 9.86 2.64 11.92
N GLN A 51 9.26 3.79 11.57
CA GLN A 51 7.90 4.12 12.00
C GLN A 51 6.89 3.15 11.38
N ILE A 52 7.02 2.83 10.10
CA ILE A 52 6.12 1.92 9.39
C ILE A 52 6.25 0.49 9.94
N LEU A 53 7.47 0.04 10.21
CA LEU A 53 7.71 -1.26 10.87
C LEU A 53 7.04 -1.34 12.23
N LYS A 54 7.20 -0.31 13.07
CA LYS A 54 6.56 -0.25 14.38
C LYS A 54 5.02 -0.25 14.28
N LEU A 55 4.45 0.49 13.32
CA LEU A 55 3.02 0.49 13.07
C LEU A 55 2.52 -0.90 12.65
N THR A 56 3.29 -1.59 11.81
CA THR A 56 2.99 -2.94 11.34
C THR A 56 2.99 -3.94 12.49
N GLN A 57 4.04 -3.93 13.32
CA GLN A 57 4.17 -4.76 14.52
C GLN A 57 2.99 -4.55 15.49
N GLU A 58 2.68 -3.30 15.83
CA GLU A 58 1.58 -2.98 16.74
C GLU A 58 0.23 -3.38 16.16
N THR A 59 0.00 -3.13 14.87
CA THR A 59 -1.25 -3.48 14.19
C THR A 59 -1.44 -5.00 14.13
N ARG A 60 -0.39 -5.75 13.77
CA ARG A 60 -0.42 -7.22 13.77
C ARG A 60 -0.66 -7.79 15.17
N ARG A 61 -0.10 -7.17 16.22
CA ARG A 61 -0.37 -7.55 17.61
C ARG A 61 -1.82 -7.36 18.02
N ILE A 62 -2.46 -6.26 17.60
CA ILE A 62 -3.85 -5.94 17.94
C ILE A 62 -4.83 -6.80 17.10
N LEU A 63 -4.51 -7.02 15.82
CA LEU A 63 -5.39 -7.65 14.83
C LEU A 63 -4.72 -8.87 14.16
N PRO A 64 -4.37 -9.93 14.92
CA PRO A 64 -3.52 -11.01 14.45
C PRO A 64 -4.07 -11.83 13.27
N PHE A 65 -5.38 -11.83 13.07
CA PHE A 65 -6.04 -12.66 12.05
C PHE A 65 -6.61 -11.88 10.86
N LEU A 66 -6.53 -10.55 10.88
CA LEU A 66 -6.97 -9.74 9.75
C LEU A 66 -5.85 -9.64 8.72
N THR A 67 -6.22 -9.69 7.44
CA THR A 67 -5.30 -9.43 6.36
C THR A 67 -4.79 -7.99 6.47
N LEU A 68 -3.47 -7.80 6.52
CA LEU A 68 -2.80 -6.51 6.67
C LEU A 68 -2.05 -6.16 5.39
N SER A 69 -2.50 -5.11 4.72
CA SER A 69 -1.76 -4.46 3.63
C SER A 69 -0.90 -3.34 4.20
N VAL A 70 0.36 -3.23 3.75
CA VAL A 70 1.23 -2.12 4.12
C VAL A 70 1.75 -1.43 2.86
N THR A 71 1.54 -0.12 2.79
CA THR A 71 2.05 0.72 1.70
C THR A 71 3.51 1.06 1.93
N ILE A 72 4.32 0.99 0.88
CA ILE A 72 5.71 1.43 0.89
C ILE A 72 5.81 2.84 0.33
N PRO A 73 6.36 3.81 1.09
CA PRO A 73 6.50 5.19 0.65
C PRO A 73 7.29 5.33 -0.65
N HIS A 74 6.74 6.09 -1.60
CA HIS A 74 7.44 6.43 -2.85
C HIS A 74 8.64 7.37 -2.65
N THR A 75 8.76 7.96 -1.47
CA THR A 75 9.85 8.88 -1.09
C THR A 75 11.18 8.16 -0.86
N LEU A 76 11.15 6.84 -0.63
CA LEU A 76 12.33 6.01 -0.46
C LEU A 76 12.97 5.66 -1.79
N THR A 77 14.28 5.41 -1.78
CA THR A 77 14.97 4.88 -2.97
C THR A 77 14.47 3.47 -3.27
N LEU A 78 14.52 3.04 -4.54
CA LEU A 78 14.03 1.71 -4.91
C LEU A 78 14.69 0.56 -4.12
N PRO A 79 16.01 0.56 -3.83
CA PRO A 79 16.61 -0.42 -2.94
C PRO A 79 16.06 -0.38 -1.50
N ASP A 80 15.82 0.82 -0.96
CA ASP A 80 15.27 0.96 0.39
C ASP A 80 13.80 0.52 0.46
N GLN A 81 13.03 0.74 -0.62
CA GLN A 81 11.68 0.21 -0.76
C GLN A 81 11.68 -1.32 -0.72
N VAL A 82 12.58 -1.96 -1.47
CA VAL A 82 12.74 -3.43 -1.46
C VAL A 82 13.09 -3.93 -0.06
N LYS A 83 14.10 -3.33 0.57
CA LYS A 83 14.52 -3.70 1.92
C LYS A 83 13.39 -3.55 2.95
N LEU A 84 12.62 -2.47 2.86
CA LEU A 84 11.48 -2.26 3.74
C LEU A 84 10.40 -3.32 3.48
N ALA A 85 10.16 -3.72 2.22
CA ALA A 85 9.20 -4.77 1.90
C ALA A 85 9.53 -6.11 2.56
N GLU A 86 10.80 -6.53 2.48
CA GLU A 86 11.29 -7.76 3.12
C GLU A 86 11.06 -7.72 4.63
N LEU A 87 11.41 -6.60 5.28
CA LEU A 87 11.18 -6.44 6.72
C LEU A 87 9.69 -6.43 7.08
N LEU A 88 8.83 -5.81 6.26
CA LEU A 88 7.39 -5.78 6.51
C LEU A 88 6.74 -7.17 6.37
N GLU A 89 7.22 -7.99 5.43
CA GLU A 89 6.83 -9.39 5.31
C GLU A 89 7.20 -10.18 6.58
N GLU A 90 8.42 -9.99 7.10
CA GLU A 90 8.86 -10.61 8.36
C GLU A 90 8.00 -10.18 9.56
N GLU A 91 7.53 -8.94 9.58
CA GLU A 91 6.63 -8.40 10.61
C GLU A 91 5.15 -8.75 10.41
N GLY A 92 4.84 -9.56 9.39
CA GLY A 92 3.52 -10.13 9.16
C GLY A 92 2.58 -9.24 8.34
N ALA A 93 3.08 -8.43 7.41
CA ALA A 93 2.27 -7.89 6.33
C ALA A 93 1.84 -9.03 5.39
N ASP A 94 0.55 -9.11 5.07
CA ASP A 94 0.02 -10.13 4.15
C ASP A 94 0.03 -9.65 2.69
N ILE A 95 0.04 -8.34 2.49
CA ILE A 95 0.07 -7.68 1.18
C ILE A 95 1.03 -6.50 1.27
N ILE A 96 1.91 -6.36 0.28
CA ILE A 96 2.73 -5.17 0.13
C ILE A 96 2.13 -4.30 -0.97
N GLN A 97 1.83 -3.05 -0.65
CA GLN A 97 1.27 -2.10 -1.60
C GLN A 97 2.33 -1.08 -2.02
N THR A 98 2.49 -0.87 -3.33
CA THR A 98 3.39 0.17 -3.82
C THR A 98 2.71 1.53 -3.80
N GLU A 99 3.50 2.58 -3.72
CA GLU A 99 3.02 3.95 -3.88
C GLU A 99 3.69 4.58 -5.09
N GLY A 100 2.88 5.21 -5.93
CA GLY A 100 3.31 6.16 -6.95
C GLY A 100 2.84 7.53 -6.51
N GLY A 101 3.75 8.39 -6.03
CA GLY A 101 3.39 9.69 -5.46
C GLY A 101 2.37 10.44 -6.31
N LYS A 102 1.34 11.00 -5.67
CA LYS A 102 0.32 11.84 -6.35
C LYS A 102 0.93 12.96 -7.19
N CYS A 103 2.12 13.42 -6.81
CA CYS A 103 2.92 14.44 -7.50
C CYS A 103 3.79 13.91 -8.65
N SER A 104 3.52 12.71 -9.17
CA SER A 104 3.99 12.37 -10.51
C SER A 104 3.34 13.34 -11.50
N THR A 105 4.10 14.35 -11.91
CA THR A 105 3.69 15.39 -12.87
C THR A 105 4.10 14.94 -14.27
N PRO A 106 3.26 14.18 -14.99
CA PRO A 106 3.62 13.73 -16.33
C PRO A 106 3.87 14.96 -17.22
N THR A 107 4.99 14.93 -17.93
CA THR A 107 5.40 15.97 -18.87
C THR A 107 4.63 15.87 -20.19
N LYS A 108 3.99 14.73 -20.46
CA LYS A 108 3.25 14.47 -21.70
C LYS A 108 1.75 14.28 -21.45
N PRO A 109 0.88 14.69 -22.39
CA PRO A 109 -0.55 14.43 -22.31
C PRO A 109 -0.91 13.01 -22.77
N GLY A 110 -2.18 12.63 -22.54
CA GLY A 110 -2.76 11.39 -23.07
C GLY A 110 -2.13 10.11 -22.55
N VAL A 111 -2.12 9.07 -23.38
CA VAL A 111 -1.62 7.72 -23.01
C VAL A 111 -0.17 7.73 -22.53
N LEU A 112 0.69 8.55 -23.16
CA LEU A 112 2.08 8.67 -22.77
C LEU A 112 2.22 9.24 -21.34
N GLY A 113 1.42 10.25 -21.00
CA GLY A 113 1.36 10.79 -19.65
C GLY A 113 0.86 9.80 -18.62
N LEU A 114 -0.09 8.93 -18.98
CA LEU A 114 -0.57 7.86 -18.09
C LEU A 114 0.53 6.85 -17.77
N ILE A 115 1.36 6.49 -18.76
CA ILE A 115 2.50 5.58 -18.56
C ILE A 115 3.59 6.26 -17.73
N GLU A 116 3.92 7.51 -18.03
CA GLU A 116 4.88 8.31 -17.27
C GLU A 116 4.46 8.40 -15.80
N LYS A 117 3.18 8.68 -15.54
CA LYS A 117 2.62 8.74 -14.19
C LYS A 117 2.75 7.42 -13.42
N ALA A 118 2.53 6.29 -14.10
CA ALA A 118 2.63 4.97 -13.49
C ALA A 118 4.07 4.46 -13.30
N THR A 119 5.06 5.11 -13.91
CA THR A 119 6.44 4.59 -13.95
C THR A 119 7.03 4.27 -12.57
N PRO A 120 6.92 5.14 -11.54
CA PRO A 120 7.48 4.84 -10.22
C PRO A 120 6.87 3.59 -9.59
N THR A 121 5.53 3.48 -9.63
CA THR A 121 4.83 2.35 -9.02
C THR A 121 5.06 1.03 -9.76
N LEU A 122 5.21 1.07 -11.09
CA LEU A 122 5.55 -0.09 -11.90
C LEU A 122 6.98 -0.59 -11.62
N ALA A 123 7.93 0.33 -11.46
CA ALA A 123 9.30 -0.01 -11.09
C ALA A 123 9.36 -0.63 -9.69
N ALA A 124 8.67 -0.03 -8.71
CA ALA A 124 8.53 -0.57 -7.36
C ALA A 124 7.92 -1.98 -7.39
N ALA A 125 6.79 -2.17 -8.10
CA ALA A 125 6.12 -3.47 -8.18
C ALA A 125 7.02 -4.53 -8.79
N TYR A 126 7.78 -4.19 -9.84
CA TYR A 126 8.73 -5.11 -10.46
C TYR A 126 9.82 -5.56 -9.49
N SER A 127 10.42 -4.63 -8.76
CA SER A 127 11.52 -4.92 -7.84
C SER A 127 11.06 -5.65 -6.58
N ILE A 128 9.98 -5.18 -5.96
CA ILE A 128 9.48 -5.73 -4.69
C ILE A 128 8.93 -7.14 -4.89
N SER A 129 8.15 -7.39 -5.96
CA SER A 129 7.56 -8.73 -6.21
C SER A 129 8.57 -9.86 -6.40
N ARG A 130 9.86 -9.54 -6.59
CA ARG A 130 10.96 -10.50 -6.69
C ARG A 130 11.73 -10.68 -5.39
N ALA A 131 11.52 -9.80 -4.42
CA ALA A 131 12.18 -9.84 -3.12
C ALA A 131 11.30 -10.48 -2.04
N VAL A 132 9.98 -10.29 -2.12
CA VAL A 132 9.02 -10.84 -1.16
C VAL A 132 8.22 -12.01 -1.74
N THR A 133 7.66 -12.84 -0.87
CA THR A 133 6.77 -13.94 -1.26
C THR A 133 5.29 -13.60 -1.15
N VAL A 134 4.95 -12.64 -0.28
CA VAL A 134 3.60 -12.08 -0.18
C VAL A 134 3.18 -11.33 -1.44
N PRO A 135 1.87 -11.33 -1.78
CA PRO A 135 1.38 -10.64 -2.96
C PRO A 135 1.67 -9.12 -2.90
N VAL A 136 2.12 -8.59 -4.04
CA VAL A 136 2.33 -7.15 -4.22
C VAL A 136 1.12 -6.54 -4.94
N MET A 137 0.50 -5.54 -4.34
CA MET A 137 -0.52 -4.71 -4.98
C MET A 137 0.15 -3.46 -5.56
N CYS A 138 0.03 -3.27 -6.87
CA CYS A 138 0.58 -2.08 -7.50
C CYS A 138 -0.45 -0.95 -7.39
N SER A 139 -0.10 0.17 -6.77
CA SER A 139 -1.07 1.24 -6.52
C SER A 139 -0.56 2.64 -6.88
N SER A 140 -1.51 3.56 -7.03
CA SER A 140 -1.34 4.97 -7.37
C SER A 140 -0.82 5.26 -8.79
N GLY A 141 -1.47 6.21 -9.47
CA GLY A 141 -1.08 6.62 -10.83
C GLY A 141 -1.42 5.61 -11.94
N LEU A 142 -2.04 4.48 -11.59
CA LEU A 142 -2.50 3.48 -12.56
C LEU A 142 -3.74 3.95 -13.33
N SER A 143 -3.90 3.36 -14.51
CA SER A 143 -5.03 3.58 -15.42
C SER A 143 -5.33 2.29 -16.17
N ALA A 144 -6.42 2.27 -16.95
CA ALA A 144 -6.72 1.13 -17.83
C ALA A 144 -5.57 0.78 -18.80
N VAL A 145 -4.73 1.78 -19.16
CA VAL A 145 -3.55 1.57 -20.02
C VAL A 145 -2.45 0.80 -19.28
N THR A 146 -2.23 1.12 -18.01
CA THR A 146 -1.06 0.66 -17.24
C THR A 146 -1.37 -0.50 -16.29
N ALA A 147 -2.64 -0.81 -16.03
CA ALA A 147 -3.04 -1.96 -15.23
C ALA A 147 -2.47 -3.31 -15.77
N PRO A 148 -2.50 -3.62 -17.09
CA PRO A 148 -1.86 -4.84 -17.60
C PRO A 148 -0.33 -4.83 -17.42
N MET A 149 0.29 -3.65 -17.46
CA MET A 149 1.73 -3.49 -17.24
C MET A 149 2.10 -3.81 -15.78
N ALA A 150 1.27 -3.40 -14.82
CA ALA A 150 1.48 -3.71 -13.41
C ALA A 150 1.43 -5.22 -13.14
N LEU A 151 0.44 -5.92 -13.71
CA LEU A 151 0.36 -7.38 -13.63
C LEU A 151 1.59 -8.04 -14.26
N THR A 152 2.04 -7.54 -15.42
CA THR A 152 3.26 -8.04 -16.09
C THR A 152 4.53 -7.76 -15.29
N ALA A 153 4.58 -6.65 -14.54
CA ALA A 153 5.70 -6.31 -13.69
C ALA A 153 5.87 -7.28 -12.52
N GLY A 154 4.79 -7.95 -12.10
CA GLY A 154 4.77 -8.91 -11.00
C GLY A 154 3.74 -8.61 -9.91
N ALA A 155 2.88 -7.60 -10.12
CA ALA A 155 1.80 -7.33 -9.18
C ALA A 155 0.73 -8.43 -9.23
N ALA A 156 0.21 -8.81 -8.06
CA ALA A 156 -0.93 -9.71 -7.92
C ALA A 156 -2.28 -8.98 -8.09
N GLY A 157 -2.27 -7.65 -7.99
CA GLY A 157 -3.45 -6.80 -8.13
C GLY A 157 -3.10 -5.33 -8.39
N VAL A 158 -4.11 -4.55 -8.77
CA VAL A 158 -4.06 -3.11 -9.05
C VAL A 158 -5.24 -2.37 -8.43
#